data_AF-A0A9E8MXP8-F1
#
_entry.id   AF-A0A9E8MXP8-F1
#
_cell.length_a   1.000
_cell.length_b   1.000
_cell.length_c   1.000
_cell.angle_alpha   90.00
_cell.angle_beta   90.00
_cell.angle_gamma   90.00
#
_symmetry.space_group_name_H-M   'P 1'
#
loop_
_entity.id
_entity.type
_entity.pdbx_description
1 polymer ?
#
loop_
_entity_poly.entity_id
_entity_poly.type
_entity_poly.pdbx_seq_one_letter_code
_entity_poly.pdbx_strand_id
1 'polypeptide(L)'
;MRLQYGEDGWDFIDEHKNNDALDALETLLKSKEFQHKKKVIQRAGDLYFKNEKSKGVSNKKPQLYFALAIAAALVLFFGILFKDSGLTSTEVYSNNSNWDELPSLVSRGETNAVLLSKGEDAFTNKDYPLAEARFSAYVDTNKEVSITALLYLGVSQLELENYTSALENFQKIIDSNTLDHSKGYWYKALVYFKKGDKENAIKTLEIIATNPEYYKHSKAKEILEALQ
;
A
#
# COMPACT_ATOMS: atom_id res chain seq x y z
N MET A 1 3.28 9.59 -72.77
CA MET A 1 3.39 8.20 -73.26
C MET A 1 4.00 7.39 -72.13
N ARG A 2 3.23 6.55 -71.44
CA ARG A 2 3.74 5.68 -70.37
C ARG A 2 4.44 4.50 -71.04
N LEU A 3 5.74 4.33 -70.82
CA LEU A 3 6.44 3.10 -71.16
C LEU A 3 5.99 2.04 -70.15
N GLN A 4 4.92 1.31 -70.47
CA GLN A 4 4.60 0.04 -69.82
C GLN A 4 5.57 -0.98 -70.40
N TYR A 5 6.62 -1.30 -69.66
CA TYR A 5 7.45 -2.46 -69.96
C TYR A 5 6.66 -3.71 -69.53
N GLY A 6 6.13 -4.46 -70.51
CA GLY A 6 5.55 -5.78 -70.29
C GLY A 6 6.63 -6.79 -69.92
N GLU A 7 6.26 -7.87 -69.24
CA GLU A 7 7.18 -8.94 -68.81
C GLU A 7 7.97 -9.54 -69.99
N ASP A 8 7.40 -9.49 -71.19
CA ASP A 8 8.00 -9.90 -72.47
C ASP A 8 9.28 -9.11 -72.85
N GLY A 9 9.58 -8.01 -72.15
CA GLY A 9 10.74 -7.16 -72.42
C GLY A 9 12.04 -7.63 -71.76
N TRP A 10 12.03 -8.67 -70.91
CA TRP A 10 13.19 -9.11 -70.13
C TRP A 10 13.85 -10.40 -70.64
N ASP A 11 13.32 -10.99 -71.71
CA ASP A 11 13.69 -12.33 -72.21
C ASP A 11 15.05 -12.41 -72.95
N PHE A 12 15.88 -11.38 -72.84
CA PHE A 12 17.12 -11.25 -73.61
C PHE A 12 18.39 -11.68 -72.83
N ILE A 13 18.23 -12.24 -71.63
CA ILE A 13 19.34 -12.60 -70.74
C ILE A 13 19.83 -14.04 -70.97
N ASP A 14 19.04 -14.92 -71.60
CA ASP A 14 19.39 -16.35 -71.71
C ASP A 14 20.17 -16.77 -72.97
N GLU A 15 20.30 -15.93 -74.01
CA GLU A 15 21.09 -16.26 -75.22
C GLU A 15 22.32 -15.35 -75.42
N HIS A 16 23.48 -15.85 -74.99
CA HIS A 16 24.81 -15.22 -75.12
C HIS A 16 25.40 -15.25 -76.56
N LYS A 17 24.68 -14.77 -77.57
CA LYS A 17 25.28 -14.49 -78.90
C LYS A 17 24.81 -13.16 -79.45
N ASN A 18 25.72 -12.17 -79.46
CA ASN A 18 25.59 -10.84 -80.07
C ASN A 18 24.21 -10.19 -79.89
N ASN A 19 24.00 -9.66 -78.70
CA ASN A 19 22.78 -8.94 -78.39
C ASN A 19 23.03 -7.43 -78.47
N ASP A 20 22.78 -6.85 -79.65
CA ASP A 20 22.92 -5.42 -79.91
C ASP A 20 22.14 -4.55 -78.89
N ALA A 21 21.07 -5.08 -78.29
CA ALA A 21 20.31 -4.39 -77.26
C ALA A 21 21.07 -4.33 -75.91
N LEU A 22 21.84 -5.38 -75.56
CA LEU A 22 22.73 -5.35 -74.39
C LEU A 22 23.86 -4.34 -74.58
N ASP A 23 24.45 -4.29 -75.77
CA ASP A 23 25.52 -3.33 -76.08
C ASP A 23 25.00 -1.89 -76.10
N ALA A 24 23.79 -1.67 -76.62
CA ALA A 24 23.11 -0.39 -76.57
C ALA A 24 22.78 0.06 -75.13
N LEU A 25 22.33 -0.87 -74.28
CA LEU A 25 22.11 -0.62 -72.86
C LEU A 25 23.41 -0.32 -72.12
N GLU A 26 24.46 -1.09 -72.36
CA GLU A 26 25.77 -0.85 -71.74
C GLU A 26 26.34 0.51 -72.16
N THR A 27 26.24 0.85 -73.45
CA THR A 27 26.64 2.16 -73.98
C THR A 27 25.84 3.29 -73.34
N LEU A 28 24.51 3.13 -73.20
CA LEU A 28 23.65 4.10 -72.53
C LEU A 28 24.02 4.27 -71.06
N LEU A 29 24.24 3.17 -70.33
CA LEU A 29 24.62 3.17 -68.92
C LEU A 29 26.01 3.80 -68.71
N LYS A 30 26.95 3.60 -69.64
CA LYS A 30 28.29 4.22 -69.60
C LYS A 30 28.31 5.66 -70.13
N SER A 31 27.24 6.13 -70.78
CA SER A 31 27.16 7.48 -71.32
C SER A 31 27.34 8.54 -70.22
N LYS A 32 27.99 9.66 -70.58
CA LYS A 32 28.22 10.78 -69.64
C LYS A 32 26.90 11.33 -69.08
N GLU A 33 25.85 11.34 -69.89
CA GLU A 33 24.53 11.84 -69.50
C GLU A 33 23.89 10.96 -68.42
N PHE A 34 23.88 9.63 -68.61
CA PHE A 34 23.31 8.71 -67.62
C PHE A 34 24.12 8.73 -66.31
N GLN A 35 25.45 8.74 -66.41
CA GLN A 35 26.32 8.86 -65.24
C GLN A 35 26.11 10.17 -64.48
N HIS A 36 25.84 11.28 -65.19
CA HIS A 36 25.49 12.55 -64.56
C HIS A 36 24.14 12.46 -63.83
N LYS A 37 23.10 11.92 -64.48
CA LYS A 37 21.76 11.73 -63.87
C LYS A 37 21.83 10.83 -62.64
N LYS A 38 22.58 9.72 -62.70
CA LYS A 38 22.85 8.85 -61.54
C LYS A 38 23.45 9.62 -60.36
N LYS A 39 24.49 10.43 -60.59
CA LYS A 39 25.14 11.24 -59.55
C LYS A 39 24.19 12.28 -58.94
N VAL A 40 23.33 12.90 -59.75
CA VAL A 40 22.33 13.87 -59.26
C VAL A 40 21.31 13.18 -58.34
N ILE A 41 20.80 12.02 -58.73
CA ILE A 41 19.85 11.23 -57.94
C ILE A 41 20.49 10.77 -56.63
N GLN A 42 21.74 10.25 -56.68
CA GLN A 42 22.49 9.86 -55.49
C GLN A 42 22.68 11.04 -54.52
N ARG A 43 23.09 12.21 -55.04
CA ARG A 43 23.27 13.42 -54.21
C ARG A 43 21.96 13.91 -53.59
N ALA A 44 20.85 13.85 -54.33
CA ALA A 44 19.53 14.21 -53.80
C ALA A 44 19.09 13.24 -52.69
N GLY A 45 19.33 11.94 -52.86
CA GLY A 45 19.11 10.93 -51.82
C GLY A 45 19.96 11.17 -50.58
N ASP A 46 21.26 11.40 -50.75
CA ASP A 46 22.18 11.70 -49.65
C ASP A 46 21.74 12.95 -48.87
N LEU A 47 21.30 14.00 -49.56
CA LEU A 47 20.79 15.23 -48.92
C LEU A 47 19.49 14.98 -48.14
N TYR A 48 18.56 14.21 -48.71
CA TYR A 48 17.29 13.87 -48.07
C TYR A 48 17.52 13.03 -46.80
N PHE A 49 18.29 11.94 -46.91
CA PHE A 49 18.54 11.03 -45.79
C PHE A 49 19.51 11.59 -44.74
N LYS A 50 20.41 12.52 -45.12
CA LYS A 50 21.24 13.26 -44.16
C LYS A 50 20.42 14.27 -43.35
N ASN A 51 19.42 14.90 -43.96
CA ASN A 51 18.47 15.78 -43.26
C ASN A 51 17.45 15.01 -42.41
N GLU A 52 17.07 13.79 -42.77
CA GLU A 52 16.26 12.94 -41.89
C GLU A 52 17.05 12.52 -40.64
N LYS A 53 18.33 12.16 -40.78
CA LYS A 53 19.19 11.81 -39.63
C LYS A 53 19.50 13.01 -38.71
N SER A 54 19.35 14.25 -39.18
CA SER A 54 19.58 15.44 -38.34
C SER A 54 18.35 15.93 -37.57
N LYS A 55 17.17 15.32 -37.78
CA LYS A 55 15.93 15.66 -37.05
C LYS A 55 15.61 14.72 -35.88
N GLY A 56 16.51 13.81 -35.53
CA GLY A 56 16.37 12.91 -34.38
C GLY A 56 17.26 13.32 -33.19
N VAL A 57 16.60 13.81 -32.13
CA VAL A 57 17.07 13.85 -30.72
C VAL A 57 18.36 14.64 -30.46
N SER A 58 18.17 15.82 -29.85
CA SER A 58 19.20 16.51 -29.06
C SER A 58 19.92 15.51 -28.15
N ASN A 59 21.26 15.44 -28.27
CA ASN A 59 22.16 14.71 -27.38
C ASN A 59 22.05 15.24 -25.93
N LYS A 60 20.96 14.97 -25.23
CA LYS A 60 20.97 14.92 -23.77
C LYS A 60 21.48 13.55 -23.38
N LYS A 61 22.66 13.54 -22.74
CA LYS A 61 23.46 12.35 -22.45
C LYS A 61 22.57 11.21 -21.91
N PRO A 62 22.41 10.07 -22.63
CA PRO A 62 21.54 8.98 -22.19
C PRO A 62 22.00 8.38 -20.84
N GLN A 63 23.28 8.51 -20.51
CA GLN A 63 23.84 8.10 -19.22
C GLN A 63 23.17 8.76 -18.01
N LEU A 64 22.70 10.03 -18.13
CA LEU A 64 22.06 10.72 -17.00
C LEU A 64 20.68 10.14 -16.71
N TYR A 65 19.94 9.76 -17.75
CA TYR A 65 18.63 9.13 -17.60
C TYR A 65 18.73 7.71 -17.06
N PHE A 66 19.74 6.94 -17.50
CA PHE A 66 20.03 5.63 -16.90
C PHE A 66 20.47 5.74 -15.44
N ALA A 67 21.30 6.73 -15.08
CA ALA A 67 21.70 6.98 -13.70
C ALA A 67 20.51 7.37 -12.80
N LEU A 68 19.58 8.20 -13.30
CA LEU A 68 18.35 8.57 -12.59
C LEU A 68 17.41 7.37 -12.38
N ALA A 69 17.28 6.50 -13.38
CA ALA A 69 16.45 5.29 -13.26
C ALA A 69 17.03 4.29 -12.23
N ILE A 70 18.36 4.10 -12.22
CA ILE A 70 19.04 3.26 -11.22
C ILE A 70 18.87 3.87 -9.81
N ALA A 71 19.02 5.18 -9.66
CA ALA A 71 18.81 5.85 -8.37
C ALA A 71 17.37 5.66 -7.86
N ALA A 72 16.36 5.81 -8.73
CA ALA A 72 14.97 5.58 -8.37
C ALA A 72 14.69 4.11 -7.96
N ALA A 73 15.29 3.15 -8.68
CA ALA A 73 15.18 1.74 -8.35
C ALA A 73 15.86 1.42 -7.00
N LEU A 74 17.00 2.02 -6.71
CA LEU A 74 17.68 1.89 -5.42
C LEU A 74 16.87 2.53 -4.29
N VAL A 75 16.25 3.70 -4.49
CA VAL A 75 15.37 4.32 -3.49
C VAL A 75 14.16 3.45 -3.19
N LEU A 76 13.53 2.84 -4.21
CA LEU A 76 12.43 1.89 -4.01
C LEU A 76 12.92 0.61 -3.31
N PHE A 77 14.07 0.08 -3.72
CA PHE A 77 14.66 -1.13 -3.15
C PHE A 77 15.06 -0.93 -1.69
N PHE A 78 15.77 0.15 -1.37
CA PHE A 78 16.11 0.51 0.00
C PHE A 78 14.87 0.88 0.82
N GLY A 79 13.88 1.58 0.25
CA GLY A 79 12.61 1.87 0.93
C GLY A 79 11.82 0.63 1.33
N ILE A 80 11.94 -0.47 0.58
CA ILE A 80 11.35 -1.77 0.91
C ILE A 80 12.22 -2.52 1.94
N LEU A 81 13.55 -2.39 1.88
CA LEU A 81 14.49 -3.05 2.80
C LEU A 81 14.62 -2.36 4.17
N PHE A 82 14.25 -1.08 4.29
CA PHE A 82 14.15 -0.35 5.56
C PHE A 82 12.75 -0.45 6.20
N LYS A 83 11.94 -1.43 5.80
CA LYS A 83 10.76 -1.80 6.58
C LYS A 83 11.26 -2.48 7.85
N ASP A 84 11.31 -1.70 8.91
CA ASP A 84 11.78 -2.08 10.25
C ASP A 84 11.22 -3.45 10.62
N SER A 85 12.10 -4.38 11.00
CA SER A 85 11.74 -5.77 11.34
C SER A 85 11.27 -5.91 12.79
N GLY A 86 11.16 -4.78 13.50
CA GLY A 86 10.61 -4.72 14.85
C GLY A 86 9.08 -4.85 14.88
N LEU A 87 8.56 -5.34 16.01
CA LEU A 87 7.13 -5.49 16.27
C LEU A 87 6.43 -4.13 16.11
N THR A 88 5.52 -4.03 15.13
CA THR A 88 4.83 -2.75 14.83
C THR A 88 3.64 -2.53 15.77
N SER A 89 3.25 -1.27 16.02
CA SER A 89 2.06 -0.96 16.83
C SER A 89 0.79 -1.67 16.33
N THR A 90 0.64 -1.79 15.01
CA THR A 90 -0.46 -2.51 14.36
C THR A 90 -0.43 -4.01 14.66
N GLU A 91 0.76 -4.60 14.69
CA GLU A 91 0.93 -6.02 15.00
C GLU A 91 0.68 -6.34 16.47
N VAL A 92 1.20 -5.49 17.39
CA VAL A 92 0.87 -5.58 18.82
C VAL A 92 -0.64 -5.52 19.02
N TYR A 93 -1.31 -4.53 18.41
CA TYR A 93 -2.76 -4.41 18.51
C TYR A 93 -3.46 -5.67 17.99
N SER A 94 -3.15 -6.09 16.76
CA SER A 94 -3.83 -7.22 16.10
C SER A 94 -3.69 -8.53 16.89
N ASN A 95 -2.52 -8.78 17.47
CA ASN A 95 -2.24 -9.99 18.24
C ASN A 95 -2.89 -9.99 19.65
N ASN A 96 -3.34 -8.83 20.13
CA ASN A 96 -3.84 -8.67 21.50
C ASN A 96 -5.28 -8.12 21.57
N SER A 97 -5.94 -7.94 20.42
CA SER A 97 -7.33 -7.45 20.31
C SER A 97 -8.33 -8.58 20.09
N ASN A 98 -8.12 -9.71 20.76
CA ASN A 98 -9.14 -10.75 20.80
C ASN A 98 -10.11 -10.46 21.96
N TRP A 99 -11.34 -10.08 21.61
CA TRP A 99 -12.39 -9.71 22.55
C TRP A 99 -13.19 -10.90 23.10
N ASP A 100 -12.90 -12.13 22.66
CA ASP A 100 -13.56 -13.35 23.14
C ASP A 100 -13.34 -13.60 24.65
N GLU A 101 -12.32 -12.95 25.24
CA GLU A 101 -12.04 -13.00 26.67
C GLU A 101 -12.95 -12.11 27.53
N LEU A 102 -13.79 -11.25 26.91
CA LEU A 102 -14.71 -10.40 27.65
C LEU A 102 -15.82 -11.25 28.31
N PRO A 103 -16.06 -11.09 29.62
CA PRO A 103 -17.09 -11.88 30.30
C PRO A 103 -18.49 -11.46 29.84
N SER A 104 -19.45 -12.38 29.86
CA SER A 104 -20.86 -12.04 29.64
C SER A 104 -21.44 -11.30 30.85
N LEU A 105 -22.32 -10.35 30.55
CA LEU A 105 -22.94 -9.37 31.43
C LEU A 105 -24.33 -9.78 31.91
N VAL A 106 -24.95 -10.79 31.30
CA VAL A 106 -26.35 -11.14 31.59
C VAL A 106 -26.43 -11.89 32.92
N SER A 107 -26.82 -11.17 33.98
CA SER A 107 -27.14 -11.74 35.29
C SER A 107 -28.65 -11.70 35.57
N ARG A 108 -29.14 -12.72 36.27
CA ARG A 108 -30.53 -12.82 36.71
C ARG A 108 -30.79 -11.82 37.84
N GLY A 109 -31.31 -10.65 37.49
CA GLY A 109 -31.65 -9.58 38.44
C GLY A 109 -31.33 -8.16 37.96
N GLU A 110 -30.65 -8.02 36.81
CA GLU A 110 -30.27 -6.73 36.26
C GLU A 110 -31.48 -5.98 35.67
N THR A 111 -31.71 -4.74 36.13
CA THR A 111 -32.88 -3.93 35.75
C THR A 111 -32.84 -3.55 34.27
N ASN A 112 -31.64 -3.37 33.73
CA ASN A 112 -31.40 -3.04 32.32
C ASN A 112 -30.80 -4.21 31.52
N ALA A 113 -31.13 -5.46 31.89
CA ALA A 113 -30.59 -6.66 31.26
C ALA A 113 -30.78 -6.70 29.74
N VAL A 114 -31.87 -6.11 29.23
CA VAL A 114 -32.15 -6.02 27.79
C VAL A 114 -31.13 -5.15 27.05
N LEU A 115 -30.64 -4.07 27.67
CA LEU A 115 -29.59 -3.24 27.06
C LEU A 115 -28.28 -4.00 26.96
N LEU A 116 -27.90 -4.71 28.03
CA LEU A 116 -26.69 -5.52 28.06
C LEU A 116 -26.75 -6.66 27.03
N SER A 117 -27.82 -7.46 27.05
CA SER A 117 -27.98 -8.57 26.12
C SER A 117 -27.95 -8.11 24.65
N LYS A 118 -28.67 -7.03 24.30
CA LYS A 118 -28.63 -6.48 22.93
C LYS A 118 -27.28 -5.88 22.58
N GLY A 119 -26.58 -5.29 23.55
CA GLY A 119 -25.23 -4.77 23.37
C GLY A 119 -24.23 -5.88 23.08
N GLU A 120 -24.29 -6.98 23.84
CA GLU A 120 -23.45 -8.16 23.64
C GLU A 120 -23.71 -8.82 22.29
N ASP A 121 -24.98 -9.04 21.94
CA ASP A 121 -25.36 -9.58 20.64
C ASP A 121 -24.82 -8.72 19.50
N ALA A 122 -24.96 -7.40 19.60
CA ALA A 122 -24.40 -6.46 18.61
C ALA A 122 -22.87 -6.54 18.55
N PHE A 123 -22.21 -6.58 19.71
CA PHE A 123 -20.76 -6.64 19.82
C PHE A 123 -20.19 -7.93 19.21
N THR A 124 -20.78 -9.09 19.52
CA THR A 124 -20.40 -10.39 18.94
C THR A 124 -20.60 -10.40 17.42
N ASN A 125 -21.63 -9.73 16.92
CA ASN A 125 -21.87 -9.54 15.49
C ASN A 125 -21.01 -8.42 14.85
N LYS A 126 -20.11 -7.80 15.62
CA LYS A 126 -19.26 -6.66 15.20
C LYS A 126 -20.04 -5.42 14.75
N ASP A 127 -21.30 -5.31 15.15
CA ASP A 127 -22.09 -4.09 15.02
C ASP A 127 -21.72 -3.14 16.17
N TYR A 128 -20.50 -2.61 16.10
CA TYR A 128 -19.96 -1.71 17.12
C TYR A 128 -20.77 -0.42 17.28
N PRO A 129 -21.37 0.20 16.25
CA PRO A 129 -22.27 1.34 16.43
C PRO A 129 -23.48 1.01 17.30
N LEU A 130 -24.12 -0.14 17.06
CA LEU A 130 -25.26 -0.57 17.87
C LEU A 130 -24.81 -0.94 19.29
N ALA A 131 -23.68 -1.65 19.43
CA ALA A 131 -23.11 -2.00 20.72
C ALA A 131 -22.81 -0.74 21.57
N GLU A 132 -22.12 0.25 20.99
CA GLU A 132 -21.86 1.54 21.63
C GLU A 132 -23.15 2.19 22.13
N ALA A 133 -24.18 2.27 21.28
CA ALA A 133 -25.45 2.87 21.65
C ALA A 133 -26.13 2.15 22.83
N ARG A 134 -26.06 0.81 22.89
CA ARG A 134 -26.66 0.02 23.97
C ARG A 134 -25.88 0.15 25.27
N PHE A 135 -24.56 0.07 25.21
CA PHE A 135 -23.72 0.17 26.41
C PHE A 135 -23.66 1.60 26.95
N SER A 136 -23.65 2.63 26.11
CA SER A 136 -23.79 4.03 26.57
C SER A 136 -25.10 4.23 27.31
N ALA A 137 -26.24 3.80 26.72
CA ALA A 137 -27.53 3.90 27.39
C ALA A 137 -27.57 3.15 28.73
N TYR A 138 -26.90 2.00 28.83
CA TYR A 138 -26.78 1.26 30.08
C TYR A 138 -25.96 2.03 31.13
N VAL A 139 -24.80 2.55 30.74
CA VAL A 139 -23.90 3.30 31.64
C VAL A 139 -24.54 4.61 32.10
N ASP A 140 -25.30 5.29 31.23
CA ASP A 140 -25.95 6.57 31.53
C ASP A 140 -27.16 6.40 32.47
N THR A 141 -27.84 5.26 32.41
CA THR A 141 -29.05 5.00 33.21
C THR A 141 -28.76 4.30 34.54
N ASN A 142 -27.60 3.66 34.68
CA ASN A 142 -27.20 3.00 35.91
C ASN A 142 -26.40 3.89 36.85
N LYS A 143 -26.73 3.83 38.14
CA LYS A 143 -26.06 4.61 39.19
C LYS A 143 -24.70 4.03 39.58
N GLU A 144 -24.54 2.72 39.43
CA GLU A 144 -23.30 2.01 39.78
C GLU A 144 -22.43 1.79 38.55
N VAL A 145 -21.13 1.95 38.74
CA VAL A 145 -20.14 1.75 37.69
C VAL A 145 -20.00 0.26 37.39
N SER A 146 -20.49 -0.17 36.22
CA SER A 146 -20.24 -1.52 35.71
C SER A 146 -18.95 -1.54 34.90
N ILE A 147 -17.89 -2.15 35.46
CA ILE A 147 -16.59 -2.29 34.80
C ILE A 147 -16.72 -3.02 33.47
N THR A 148 -17.47 -4.11 33.44
CA THR A 148 -17.65 -4.89 32.21
C THR A 148 -18.42 -4.09 31.15
N ALA A 149 -19.46 -3.32 31.52
CA ALA A 149 -20.16 -2.48 30.55
C ALA A 149 -19.26 -1.37 29.99
N LEU A 150 -18.41 -0.77 30.83
CA LEU A 150 -17.40 0.20 30.39
C LEU A 150 -16.35 -0.44 29.47
N LEU A 151 -15.96 -1.70 29.70
CA LEU A 151 -15.05 -2.43 28.81
C LEU A 151 -15.67 -2.59 27.43
N TYR A 152 -16.89 -3.12 27.34
CA TYR A 152 -17.56 -3.28 26.05
C TYR A 152 -17.80 -1.95 25.34
N LEU A 153 -18.19 -0.90 26.07
CA LEU A 153 -18.35 0.45 25.52
C LEU A 153 -17.02 0.98 24.96
N GLY A 154 -15.96 0.93 25.75
CA GLY A 154 -14.64 1.41 25.35
C GLY A 154 -14.05 0.63 24.17
N VAL A 155 -14.25 -0.69 24.13
CA VAL A 155 -13.81 -1.51 22.99
C VAL A 155 -14.63 -1.23 21.75
N SER A 156 -15.95 -1.06 21.85
CA SER A 156 -16.80 -0.66 20.73
C SER A 156 -16.32 0.68 20.14
N GLN A 157 -16.01 1.64 21.01
CA GLN A 157 -15.45 2.94 20.61
C GLN A 157 -14.06 2.83 19.98
N LEU A 158 -13.20 1.96 20.51
CA LEU A 158 -11.90 1.67 19.92
C LEU A 158 -12.03 1.06 18.52
N GLU A 159 -13.01 0.18 18.31
CA GLU A 159 -13.28 -0.42 17.00
C GLU A 159 -13.89 0.58 16.01
N LEU A 160 -14.57 1.60 16.51
CA LEU A 160 -15.05 2.75 15.73
C LEU A 160 -14.01 3.87 15.58
N GLU A 161 -12.79 3.66 16.07
CA GLU A 161 -11.71 4.66 16.08
C GLU A 161 -12.04 5.95 16.86
N ASN A 162 -13.04 5.90 17.74
CA ASN A 162 -13.40 6.94 18.70
C ASN A 162 -12.45 6.91 19.90
N TYR A 163 -11.15 7.14 19.64
CA TYR A 163 -10.07 6.95 20.62
C TYR A 163 -10.25 7.78 21.89
N THR A 164 -10.72 9.03 21.78
CA THR A 164 -10.91 9.91 22.94
C THR A 164 -11.92 9.31 23.93
N SER A 165 -13.11 8.92 23.44
CA SER A 165 -14.15 8.33 24.29
C SER A 165 -13.74 6.97 24.85
N ALA A 166 -13.02 6.16 24.05
CA ALA A 166 -12.48 4.89 24.53
C ALA A 166 -11.50 5.11 25.71
N LEU A 167 -10.56 6.03 25.57
CA LEU A 167 -9.60 6.38 26.63
C LEU A 167 -10.31 6.90 27.89
N GLU A 168 -11.35 7.74 27.75
CA GLU A 168 -12.14 8.23 28.88
C GLU A 168 -12.84 7.08 29.63
N ASN A 169 -13.45 6.14 28.91
CA ASN A 169 -14.11 5.00 29.54
C ASN A 169 -13.12 4.05 30.21
N PHE A 170 -11.95 3.80 29.63
CA PHE A 170 -10.90 3.02 30.29
C PHE A 170 -10.28 3.76 31.48
N GLN A 171 -10.23 5.10 31.46
CA GLN A 171 -9.81 5.89 32.61
C GLN A 171 -10.82 5.77 33.78
N LYS A 172 -12.13 5.78 33.51
CA LYS A 172 -13.14 5.51 34.55
C LYS A 172 -12.96 4.14 35.21
N ILE A 173 -12.50 3.12 34.47
CA ILE A 173 -12.17 1.81 35.03
C ILE A 173 -10.95 1.90 35.94
N ILE A 174 -9.88 2.57 35.50
CA ILE A 174 -8.66 2.79 36.30
C ILE A 174 -8.99 3.52 37.60
N ASP A 175 -9.85 4.52 37.54
CA ASP A 175 -10.24 5.34 38.69
C ASP A 175 -11.26 4.64 39.61
N SER A 176 -11.73 3.44 39.23
CA SER A 176 -12.65 2.66 40.04
C SER A 176 -11.93 1.96 41.20
N ASN A 177 -12.58 1.87 42.36
CA ASN A 177 -12.06 1.11 43.51
C ASN A 177 -12.31 -0.40 43.40
N THR A 178 -12.32 -0.95 42.17
CA THR A 178 -12.62 -2.36 41.92
C THR A 178 -11.36 -3.19 41.75
N LEU A 179 -11.46 -4.50 41.99
CA LEU A 179 -10.35 -5.44 41.75
C LEU A 179 -9.90 -5.42 40.27
N ASP A 180 -10.83 -5.10 39.37
CA ASP A 180 -10.62 -5.09 37.93
C ASP A 180 -10.11 -3.75 37.36
N HIS A 181 -9.84 -2.74 38.21
CA HIS A 181 -9.38 -1.42 37.76
C HIS A 181 -8.14 -1.49 36.83
N SER A 182 -7.25 -2.45 37.10
CA SER A 182 -6.01 -2.63 36.33
C SER A 182 -6.26 -3.04 34.86
N LYS A 183 -7.43 -3.62 34.54
CA LYS A 183 -7.83 -3.89 33.16
C LYS A 183 -7.85 -2.60 32.34
N GLY A 184 -8.27 -1.49 32.93
CA GLY A 184 -8.31 -0.20 32.24
C GLY A 184 -6.96 0.21 31.65
N TYR A 185 -5.84 -0.05 32.33
CA TYR A 185 -4.50 0.20 31.77
C TYR A 185 -4.23 -0.63 30.52
N TRP A 186 -4.55 -1.93 30.55
CA TRP A 186 -4.33 -2.82 29.41
C TRP A 186 -5.07 -2.34 28.16
N TYR A 187 -6.37 -2.07 28.28
CA TYR A 187 -7.15 -1.60 27.15
C TYR A 187 -6.74 -0.19 26.70
N LYS A 188 -6.31 0.69 27.62
CA LYS A 188 -5.74 2.00 27.27
C LYS A 188 -4.46 1.87 26.43
N ALA A 189 -3.59 0.90 26.75
CA ALA A 189 -2.42 0.59 25.93
C ALA A 189 -2.81 0.14 24.51
N LEU A 190 -3.84 -0.72 24.38
CA LEU A 190 -4.36 -1.14 23.07
C LEU A 190 -4.90 0.03 22.25
N VAL A 191 -5.59 0.98 22.88
CA VAL A 191 -6.03 2.22 22.21
C VAL A 191 -4.84 2.99 21.66
N TYR A 192 -3.80 3.19 22.47
CA TYR A 192 -2.60 3.89 22.03
C TYR A 192 -1.89 3.16 20.89
N PHE A 193 -1.80 1.82 20.93
CA PHE A 193 -1.24 1.03 19.82
C PHE A 193 -2.05 1.21 18.53
N LYS A 194 -3.39 1.12 18.59
CA LYS A 194 -4.24 1.30 17.40
C LYS A 194 -4.13 2.72 16.82
N LYS A 195 -4.07 3.73 17.69
CA LYS A 195 -3.88 5.13 17.33
C LYS A 195 -2.47 5.43 16.75
N GLY A 196 -1.51 4.52 16.91
CA GLY A 196 -0.10 4.71 16.51
C GLY A 196 0.73 5.49 17.53
N ASP A 197 0.20 5.73 18.72
CA ASP A 197 0.86 6.45 19.82
C ASP A 197 1.74 5.49 20.65
N LYS A 198 2.85 5.03 20.04
CA LYS A 198 3.75 4.03 20.65
C LYS A 198 4.31 4.50 21.99
N GLU A 199 4.60 5.80 22.14
CA GLU A 199 5.17 6.36 23.37
C GLU A 199 4.22 6.19 24.56
N ASN A 200 2.95 6.59 24.41
CA ASN A 200 1.98 6.43 25.50
C ASN A 200 1.58 4.97 25.71
N ALA A 201 1.61 4.14 24.66
CA ALA A 201 1.41 2.70 24.80
C ALA A 201 2.48 2.07 25.69
N ILE A 202 3.77 2.37 25.44
CA ILE A 202 4.90 1.89 26.24
C ILE A 202 4.78 2.35 27.69
N LYS A 203 4.56 3.66 27.94
CA LYS A 203 4.37 4.20 29.29
C LYS A 203 3.23 3.49 30.04
N THR A 204 2.15 3.18 29.34
CA THR A 204 1.01 2.46 29.94
C THR A 204 1.36 1.00 30.25
N LEU A 205 2.07 0.32 29.36
CA LEU A 205 2.54 -1.05 29.60
C LEU A 205 3.56 -1.12 30.75
N GLU A 206 4.42 -0.13 30.93
CA GLU A 206 5.38 -0.07 32.05
C GLU A 206 4.68 -0.03 33.42
N ILE A 207 3.54 0.67 33.51
CA ILE A 207 2.70 0.65 34.72
C ILE A 207 2.21 -0.77 35.00
N ILE A 208 1.77 -1.51 33.99
CA ILE A 208 1.31 -2.90 34.14
C ILE A 208 2.49 -3.81 34.52
N ALA A 209 3.63 -3.65 33.86
CA ALA A 209 4.83 -4.47 34.05
C ALA A 209 5.53 -4.25 35.40
N THR A 210 5.31 -3.11 36.06
CA THR A 210 5.87 -2.82 37.39
C THR A 210 4.99 -3.30 38.54
N ASN A 211 3.73 -3.67 38.26
CA ASN A 211 2.76 -4.13 39.26
C ASN A 211 2.37 -5.61 39.03
N PRO A 212 2.90 -6.57 39.82
CA PRO A 212 2.69 -8.00 39.60
C PRO A 212 1.23 -8.47 39.60
N GLU A 213 0.36 -7.81 40.37
CA GLU A 213 -1.06 -8.14 40.50
C GLU A 213 -1.92 -7.58 39.36
N TYR A 214 -1.36 -6.76 38.48
CA TYR A 214 -2.14 -6.11 37.43
C TYR A 214 -2.49 -7.07 36.30
N TYR A 215 -3.69 -6.89 35.75
CA TYR A 215 -4.17 -7.68 34.62
C TYR A 215 -3.16 -7.65 33.46
N LYS A 216 -2.84 -8.85 32.94
CA LYS A 216 -1.87 -9.08 31.84
C LYS A 216 -0.44 -8.60 32.15
N HIS A 217 -0.02 -8.57 33.42
CA HIS A 217 1.36 -8.26 33.86
C HIS A 217 2.46 -8.93 33.01
N SER A 218 2.45 -10.27 32.92
CA SER A 218 3.49 -11.00 32.18
C SER A 218 3.47 -10.69 30.68
N LYS A 219 2.28 -10.46 30.10
CA LYS A 219 2.14 -10.11 28.69
C LYS A 219 2.66 -8.70 28.40
N ALA A 220 2.45 -7.76 29.31
CA ALA A 220 3.00 -6.42 29.20
C ALA A 220 4.54 -6.43 29.15
N LYS A 221 5.20 -7.26 29.97
CA LYS A 221 6.65 -7.47 29.93
C LYS A 221 7.12 -8.04 28.59
N GLU A 222 6.47 -9.11 28.13
CA GLU A 222 6.78 -9.73 26.83
C GLU A 222 6.70 -8.72 25.67
N ILE A 223 5.65 -7.89 25.64
CA ILE A 223 5.49 -6.86 24.61
C ILE A 223 6.56 -5.78 24.73
N LEU A 224 6.89 -5.32 25.95
CA LEU A 224 7.93 -4.32 26.14
C LEU A 224 9.30 -4.82 25.69
N GLU A 225 9.65 -6.07 25.99
CA GLU A 225 10.90 -6.70 25.55
C GLU A 225 10.94 -6.82 24.01
N ALA A 226 9.82 -7.13 23.36
CA ALA A 226 9.74 -7.24 21.91
C ALA A 226 9.73 -5.88 21.15
N LEU A 227 9.52 -4.76 21.87
CA LEU A 227 9.49 -3.42 21.30
C LEU A 227 10.83 -2.67 21.40
N GLN A 228 11.79 -3.22 22.17
CA GLN A 228 13.17 -2.74 22.34
C GLN A 228 14.08 -3.22 21.19
#